data_AF-A0A3M2BZN1-F1
#
_entry.id   AF-A0A3M2BZN1-F1
#
_cell.length_a   1.000
_cell.length_b   1.000
_cell.length_c   1.000
_cell.angle_alpha   90.00
_cell.angle_beta   90.00
_cell.angle_gamma   90.00
#
_symmetry.space_group_name_H-M   'P 1'
#
loop_
_entity.id
_entity.type
_entity.pdbx_description
1 polymer ?
#
loop_
_entity_poly.entity_id
_entity_poly.type
_entity_poly.pdbx_seq_one_letter_code
_entity_poly.pdbx_strand_id
1 'polypeptide(L)'
;MVVEAERSDLLPNVKRLARLALGGIWLYQGIVPKLLAAVPLELEVVERTGLYLGSPRATMVALGVGETLLGLWLVSGWRERAACAVTSGVLVVLSALVVIEEPSLLLGPFGGLIKNAALFACAWIVWRLSPETS
;
A
#
# COMPACT_ATOMS: atom_id res chain seq x y z
N MET A 1 33.87 -4.27 17.70
CA MET A 1 34.00 -4.86 16.36
C MET A 1 32.85 -5.79 16.01
N VAL A 2 32.52 -6.80 16.83
CA VAL A 2 31.40 -7.74 16.54
C VAL A 2 30.04 -7.04 16.40
N VAL A 3 29.71 -6.13 17.33
CA VAL A 3 28.44 -5.37 17.31
C VAL A 3 28.29 -4.48 16.07
N GLU A 4 29.40 -3.94 15.55
CA GLU A 4 29.38 -3.07 14.37
C GLU A 4 29.15 -3.88 13.09
N ALA A 5 29.69 -5.10 13.03
CA ALA A 5 29.49 -6.03 11.92
C ALA A 5 28.03 -6.54 11.87
N GLU A 6 27.45 -6.94 13.00
CA GLU A 6 26.03 -7.33 13.06
C GLU A 6 25.10 -6.19 12.60
N ARG A 7 25.38 -4.96 13.04
CA ARG A 7 24.60 -3.78 12.65
C ARG A 7 24.68 -3.47 11.16
N SER A 8 25.82 -3.76 10.52
CA SER A 8 26.04 -3.57 9.08
C SER A 8 25.09 -4.40 8.22
N ASP A 9 24.80 -5.64 8.63
CA ASP A 9 23.92 -6.56 7.89
C ASP A 9 22.44 -6.42 8.26
N LEU A 10 22.13 -5.96 9.48
CA LEU A 10 20.75 -5.81 9.96
C LEU A 10 19.98 -4.72 9.19
N LEU A 11 20.57 -3.54 8.96
CA LEU A 11 19.85 -2.43 8.35
C LEU A 11 19.40 -2.71 6.90
N PRO A 12 20.24 -3.27 6.01
CA PRO A 12 19.81 -3.67 4.67
C PRO A 12 18.70 -4.73 4.70
N ASN A 13 18.77 -5.69 5.63
CA ASN A 13 17.77 -6.75 5.76
C ASN A 13 16.42 -6.21 6.24
N VAL A 14 16.42 -5.32 7.24
CA VAL A 14 15.20 -4.64 7.72
C VAL A 14 14.57 -3.82 6.60
N LYS A 15 15.37 -3.07 5.82
CA LYS A 15 14.87 -2.32 4.66
C LYS A 15 14.19 -3.24 3.66
N ARG A 16 14.86 -4.34 3.27
CA ARG A 16 14.32 -5.31 2.30
C ARG A 16 13.02 -5.92 2.81
N LEU A 17 12.97 -6.33 4.07
CA LEU A 17 11.77 -6.93 4.67
C LEU A 17 10.60 -5.94 4.69
N ALA A 18 10.84 -4.70 5.12
CA ALA A 18 9.82 -3.65 5.13
C ALA A 18 9.28 -3.36 3.70
N ARG A 19 10.16 -3.32 2.70
CA ARG A 19 9.79 -3.13 1.29
C ARG A 19 8.98 -4.31 0.74
N LEU A 20 9.39 -5.53 1.04
CA LEU A 20 8.68 -6.74 0.60
C LEU A 20 7.31 -6.85 1.28
N ALA A 21 7.21 -6.49 2.56
CA ALA A 21 5.93 -6.45 3.28
C ALA A 21 4.97 -5.43 2.66
N LEU A 22 5.44 -4.21 2.38
CA LEU A 22 4.68 -3.19 1.65
C LEU A 22 4.19 -3.72 0.30
N GLY A 23 5.11 -4.23 -0.51
CA GLY A 23 4.79 -4.74 -1.84
C GLY A 23 3.80 -5.90 -1.79
N GLY A 24 4.01 -6.85 -0.88
CA GLY A 24 3.13 -8.01 -0.68
C GLY A 24 1.71 -7.61 -0.29
N ILE A 25 1.54 -6.61 0.58
CA ILE A 25 0.21 -6.12 0.97
C ILE A 25 -0.48 -5.43 -0.22
N TRP A 26 0.23 -4.60 -0.99
CA TRP A 26 -0.34 -3.98 -2.20
C TRP A 26 -0.72 -5.02 -3.26
N LEU A 27 0.09 -6.06 -3.45
CA LEU A 27 -0.23 -7.17 -4.35
C LEU A 27 -1.48 -7.91 -3.88
N TYR A 28 -1.57 -8.23 -2.59
CA TYR A 28 -2.75 -8.89 -2.03
C TYR A 28 -4.00 -8.03 -2.20
N GLN A 29 -3.95 -6.75 -1.83
CA GLN A 29 -5.08 -5.81 -1.90
C GLN A 29 -5.48 -5.51 -3.35
N GLY A 30 -4.52 -5.46 -4.28
CA GLY A 30 -4.81 -5.25 -5.69
C GLY A 30 -5.45 -6.48 -6.34
N ILE A 31 -4.93 -7.68 -6.05
CA ILE A 31 -5.35 -8.90 -6.73
C ILE A 31 -6.59 -9.50 -6.08
N VAL A 32 -6.55 -9.75 -4.77
CA VAL A 32 -7.56 -10.60 -4.11
C VAL A 32 -8.91 -9.90 -3.99
N PRO A 33 -9.06 -8.77 -3.28
CA PRO A 33 -10.37 -8.18 -3.10
C PRO A 33 -10.88 -7.48 -4.38
N LYS A 34 -9.98 -6.87 -5.17
CA LYS A 34 -10.38 -6.04 -6.32
C LYS A 34 -10.48 -6.78 -7.65
N LEU A 35 -9.58 -7.71 -7.95
CA LEU A 35 -9.58 -8.43 -9.24
C LEU A 35 -10.25 -9.81 -9.17
N LEU A 36 -10.04 -10.56 -8.08
CA LEU A 36 -10.53 -11.95 -7.97
C LEU A 36 -11.88 -12.06 -7.26
N ALA A 37 -12.03 -11.43 -6.10
CA ALA A 37 -13.22 -11.60 -5.26
C ALA A 37 -14.35 -10.62 -5.62
N ALA A 38 -14.01 -9.42 -6.11
CA ALA A 38 -14.96 -8.35 -6.43
C ALA A 38 -16.01 -8.16 -5.32
N VAL A 39 -15.53 -7.91 -4.10
CA VAL A 39 -16.37 -7.89 -2.88
C VAL A 39 -17.52 -6.88 -3.06
N PRO A 40 -18.80 -7.29 -2.92
CA PRO A 40 -19.95 -6.41 -3.14
C PRO A 40 -19.89 -5.11 -2.33
N LEU A 41 -19.41 -5.20 -1.09
CA LEU A 41 -19.22 -4.05 -0.21
C LEU A 41 -18.25 -3.00 -0.77
N GLU A 42 -17.16 -3.40 -1.43
CA GLU A 42 -16.22 -2.43 -2.02
C GLU A 42 -16.85 -1.76 -3.25
N LEU A 43 -17.67 -2.47 -4.02
CA LEU A 43 -18.39 -1.90 -5.16
C LEU A 43 -19.43 -0.88 -4.70
N GLU A 44 -20.18 -1.16 -3.63
CA GLU A 44 -21.13 -0.23 -3.03
C GLU A 44 -20.43 1.05 -2.53
N VAL A 45 -19.26 0.93 -1.91
CA VAL A 45 -18.46 2.09 -1.50
C VAL A 45 -18.06 2.92 -2.71
N VAL A 46 -17.56 2.31 -3.79
CA VAL A 46 -17.19 3.04 -5.02
C VAL A 46 -18.42 3.68 -5.67
N GLU A 47 -19.56 2.99 -5.70
CA GLU A 47 -20.80 3.53 -6.24
C GLU A 47 -21.29 4.75 -5.46
N ARG A 48 -21.24 4.71 -4.12
CA ARG A 48 -21.61 5.81 -3.24
C ARG A 48 -20.76 7.06 -3.43
N THR A 49 -19.48 6.91 -3.79
CA THR A 49 -18.60 8.06 -4.07
C THR A 49 -19.07 8.88 -5.27
N GLY A 50 -19.80 8.27 -6.21
CA GLY A 50 -20.08 8.86 -7.52
C GLY A 50 -18.84 9.10 -8.40
N LEU A 51 -17.64 8.73 -7.93
CA LEU A 51 -16.36 8.90 -8.60
C LEU A 51 -15.94 7.59 -9.27
N TYR A 52 -16.53 7.30 -10.43
CA TYR A 52 -16.18 6.10 -11.19
C TYR A 52 -15.96 6.37 -12.68
N LEU A 53 -15.01 5.67 -13.26
CA LEU A 53 -14.70 5.70 -14.68
C LEU A 53 -15.62 4.74 -15.43
N GLY A 54 -16.74 5.27 -15.93
CA GLY A 54 -17.73 4.53 -16.72
C GLY A 54 -18.63 3.62 -15.88
N SER A 55 -18.06 2.72 -15.06
CA SER A 55 -18.82 1.92 -14.09
C SER A 55 -18.04 1.67 -12.80
N PRO A 56 -18.71 1.46 -11.65
CA PRO A 56 -18.05 1.11 -10.39
C PRO A 56 -17.12 -0.10 -10.52
N ARG A 57 -17.53 -1.11 -11.32
CA ARG A 57 -16.72 -2.29 -11.60
C ARG A 57 -15.45 -1.98 -12.40
N ALA A 58 -15.53 -1.12 -13.41
CA ALA A 58 -14.36 -0.72 -14.19
C ALA A 58 -13.36 0.06 -13.33
N THR A 59 -13.83 0.95 -12.46
CA THR A 59 -12.99 1.64 -11.47
C THR A 59 -12.34 0.66 -10.51
N MET A 60 -13.09 -0.33 -10.03
CA MET A 60 -12.55 -1.35 -9.12
C MET A 60 -11.41 -2.14 -9.77
N VAL A 61 -11.58 -2.54 -11.02
CA VAL A 61 -10.52 -3.21 -11.80
C VAL A 61 -9.32 -2.29 -12.00
N ALA A 62 -9.55 -1.02 -12.35
CA ALA A 62 -8.46 -0.05 -12.53
C ALA A 62 -7.66 0.17 -11.23
N LEU A 63 -8.36 0.28 -10.09
CA LEU A 63 -7.73 0.33 -8.77
C LEU A 63 -6.94 -0.95 -8.50
N GLY A 64 -7.52 -2.13 -8.74
CA GLY A 64 -6.85 -3.42 -8.53
C GLY A 64 -5.57 -3.57 -9.35
N VAL A 65 -5.60 -3.18 -10.62
CA VAL A 65 -4.41 -3.14 -11.48
C VAL A 65 -3.38 -2.14 -10.96
N GLY A 66 -3.81 -0.92 -10.62
CA GLY A 66 -2.91 0.12 -10.09
C GLY A 66 -2.20 -0.30 -8.80
N GLU A 67 -2.94 -0.87 -7.86
CA GLU A 67 -2.40 -1.42 -6.61
C GLU A 67 -1.44 -2.58 -6.86
N THR A 68 -1.76 -3.48 -7.80
CA THR A 68 -0.89 -4.59 -8.18
C THR A 68 0.43 -4.07 -8.77
N LEU A 69 0.37 -3.11 -9.69
CA LEU A 69 1.56 -2.51 -10.30
C LEU A 69 2.42 -1.78 -9.26
N LEU A 70 1.80 -1.09 -8.30
CA LEU A 70 2.49 -0.45 -7.20
C LEU A 70 3.20 -1.49 -6.30
N GLY A 71 2.53 -2.60 -6.02
CA GLY A 71 3.10 -3.73 -5.30
C GLY A 71 4.32 -4.33 -6.02
N LEU A 72 4.21 -4.55 -7.34
CA LEU A 72 5.33 -5.03 -8.16
C LEU A 72 6.50 -4.04 -8.18
N TRP A 73 6.21 -2.74 -8.28
CA TRP A 73 7.24 -1.71 -8.25
C TRP A 73 7.98 -1.73 -6.90
N LEU A 74 7.27 -1.80 -5.78
CA LEU A 74 7.87 -1.95 -4.46
C LEU A 74 8.72 -3.23 -4.37
N VAL A 75 8.23 -4.39 -4.83
CA VAL A 75 8.98 -5.67 -4.79
C VAL A 75 10.23 -5.63 -5.66
N SER A 76 10.21 -4.91 -6.79
CA SER A 76 11.37 -4.80 -7.68
C SER A 76 12.57 -4.10 -7.04
N GLY A 77 12.34 -3.20 -6.08
CA GLY A 77 13.39 -2.37 -5.49
C GLY A 77 13.90 -1.26 -6.42
N TRP A 78 13.28 -1.06 -7.59
CA TRP A 78 13.64 0.03 -8.48
C TRP A 78 13.16 1.37 -7.92
N ARG A 79 14.05 2.36 -7.79
CA ARG A 79 13.75 3.71 -7.27
C ARG A 79 12.94 3.67 -5.97
N GLU A 80 13.42 2.93 -4.97
CA GLU A 80 12.72 2.63 -3.71
C GLU A 80 12.13 3.88 -3.02
N ARG A 81 12.84 5.01 -2.99
CA ARG A 81 12.31 6.27 -2.42
C ARG A 81 11.07 6.75 -3.15
N ALA A 82 11.12 6.81 -4.47
CA ALA A 82 9.98 7.25 -5.28
C ALA A 82 8.78 6.31 -5.09
N ALA A 83 9.01 5.00 -5.07
CA ALA A 83 7.98 4.01 -4.78
C ALA A 83 7.33 4.24 -3.41
N CYS A 84 8.13 4.53 -2.37
CA CYS A 84 7.62 4.85 -1.03
C CYS A 84 6.84 6.16 -0.95
N ALA A 85 7.26 7.22 -1.66
CA ALA A 85 6.49 8.47 -1.74
C ALA A 85 5.14 8.25 -2.41
N VAL A 86 5.14 7.54 -3.55
CA VAL A 86 3.90 7.23 -4.29
C VAL A 86 2.98 6.37 -3.42
N THR A 87 3.48 5.28 -2.83
CA THR A 87 2.71 4.44 -1.90
C THR A 87 2.13 5.24 -0.76
N SER A 88 2.91 6.12 -0.13
CA SER A 88 2.43 6.95 0.97
C SER A 88 1.29 7.87 0.51
N GLY A 89 1.44 8.52 -0.65
CA GLY A 89 0.41 9.37 -1.24
C GLY A 89 -0.87 8.62 -1.57
N VAL A 90 -0.77 7.47 -2.26
CA VAL A 90 -1.92 6.62 -2.60
C VAL A 90 -2.62 6.15 -1.33
N LEU A 91 -1.87 5.77 -0.29
CA LEU A 91 -2.42 5.32 0.97
C LEU A 91 -3.20 6.44 1.69
N VAL A 92 -2.71 7.69 1.67
CA VAL A 92 -3.47 8.86 2.17
C VAL A 92 -4.76 9.04 1.38
N VAL A 93 -4.69 9.07 0.05
CA VAL A 93 -5.84 9.33 -0.82
C VAL A 93 -6.93 8.27 -0.64
N LEU A 94 -6.57 6.99 -0.73
CA LEU A 94 -7.53 5.89 -0.56
C LEU A 94 -8.10 5.86 0.86
N SER A 95 -7.29 6.16 1.88
CA SER A 95 -7.79 6.27 3.26
C SER A 95 -8.82 7.38 3.39
N ALA A 96 -8.54 8.56 2.83
CA ALA A 96 -9.44 9.71 2.90
C ALA A 96 -10.78 9.41 2.22
N LEU A 97 -10.76 8.76 1.06
CA LEU A 97 -11.99 8.32 0.38
C LEU A 97 -12.81 7.37 1.25
N VAL A 98 -12.16 6.39 1.90
CA VAL A 98 -12.86 5.46 2.81
C VAL A 98 -13.39 6.18 4.06
N VAL A 99 -12.66 7.13 4.65
CA VAL A 99 -13.14 7.93 5.80
C VAL A 99 -14.43 8.65 5.45
N ILE A 100 -14.49 9.28 4.27
CA ILE A 100 -15.62 10.12 3.85
C ILE A 100 -16.87 9.27 3.60
N GLU A 101 -16.70 8.11 2.98
CA GLU A 101 -17.84 7.30 2.50
C GLU A 101 -18.32 6.28 3.54
N GLU A 102 -17.40 5.58 4.19
CA GLU A 102 -17.74 4.52 5.13
C GLU A 102 -16.69 4.44 6.26
N PRO A 103 -16.71 5.40 7.22
CA PRO A 103 -15.71 5.48 8.28
C PRO A 103 -15.69 4.24 9.19
N SER A 104 -16.79 3.48 9.24
CA SER A 104 -16.87 2.22 9.99
C SER A 104 -15.84 1.18 9.50
N LEU A 105 -15.46 1.21 8.21
CA LEU A 105 -14.45 0.32 7.62
C LEU A 105 -13.03 0.63 8.11
N LEU A 106 -12.78 1.79 8.72
CA LEU A 106 -11.47 2.11 9.31
C LEU A 106 -11.34 1.62 10.75
N LEU A 107 -12.46 1.60 11.48
CA LEU A 107 -12.51 1.24 12.90
C LEU A 107 -12.95 -0.22 13.13
N GLY A 108 -13.41 -0.92 12.09
CA GLY A 108 -13.77 -2.33 12.18
C GLY A 108 -12.60 -3.24 12.63
N PRO A 109 -12.88 -4.50 13.01
CA PRO A 109 -11.85 -5.47 13.43
C PRO A 109 -10.87 -5.84 12.31
N PHE A 110 -11.30 -5.70 11.05
CA PHE A 110 -10.44 -5.77 9.85
C PHE A 110 -10.05 -4.36 9.34
N GLY A 111 -10.15 -3.36 10.22
CA GLY A 111 -10.18 -1.95 9.89
C GLY A 111 -8.90 -1.44 9.27
N GLY A 112 -9.06 -0.51 8.33
CA GLY A 112 -7.93 0.04 7.57
C GLY A 112 -6.92 0.82 8.40
N LEU A 113 -7.29 1.36 9.58
CA LEU A 113 -6.43 2.32 10.28
C LEU A 113 -5.11 1.72 10.77
N ILE A 114 -5.15 0.60 11.50
CA ILE A 114 -3.93 -0.05 12.04
C ILE A 114 -3.08 -0.62 10.89
N LYS A 115 -3.71 -1.20 9.87
CA LYS A 115 -3.04 -1.66 8.66
C LYS A 115 -2.29 -0.52 7.96
N ASN A 116 -2.96 0.62 7.79
CA ASN A 116 -2.41 1.79 7.11
C ASN A 116 -1.26 2.42 7.91
N ALA A 117 -1.38 2.47 9.24
CA ALA A 117 -0.28 2.91 10.12
C ALA A 117 0.94 1.99 10.00
N ALA A 118 0.74 0.67 9.98
CA ALA A 118 1.84 -0.30 9.78
C ALA A 118 2.52 -0.12 8.41
N LEU A 119 1.72 0.08 7.35
CA LEU A 119 2.24 0.35 6.01
C LEU A 119 3.04 1.65 5.94
N PHE A 120 2.58 2.73 6.60
CA PHE A 120 3.34 3.97 6.72
C PHE A 120 4.66 3.76 7.46
N ALA A 121 4.67 2.99 8.54
CA ALA A 121 5.90 2.69 9.28
C ALA A 121 6.92 1.95 8.39
N CYS A 122 6.47 0.95 7.62
CA CYS A 122 7.33 0.28 6.64
C CYS A 122 7.84 1.25 5.56
N ALA A 123 6.98 2.14 5.04
CA ALA A 123 7.36 3.09 4.00
C ALA A 123 8.40 4.09 4.51
N TRP A 124 8.24 4.54 5.75
CA TRP A 124 9.19 5.41 6.44
C TRP A 124 10.55 4.74 6.62
N ILE A 125 10.58 3.49 7.07
CA ILE A 125 11.84 2.71 7.22
C ILE A 125 12.56 2.62 5.87
N VAL A 126 11.85 2.24 4.80
CA VAL A 126 12.45 2.12 3.48
C VAL A 126 12.96 3.47 2.97
N TRP A 127 12.18 4.54 3.14
CA TRP A 127 12.57 5.89 2.75
C TRP A 127 13.86 6.33 3.45
N ARG A 128 13.95 6.16 4.78
CA ARG A 128 15.10 6.59 5.59
C ARG A 128 16.37 5.81 5.27
N LEU A 129 16.26 4.53 4.90
CA LEU A 129 17.39 3.66 4.60
C LEU A 129 17.74 3.62 3.10
N SER A 130 17.00 4.35 2.25
CA SER A 130 17.29 4.45 0.83
C SER A 130 18.17 5.66 0.54
N PRO A 131 19.22 5.52 -0.29
CA PRO A 131 20.14 6.60 -0.60
C PRO A 131 19.41 7.78 -1.26
N GLU A 132 19.82 9.00 -0.93
CA GLU A 132 19.34 10.20 -1.63
C GLU A 132 19.84 10.15 -3.06
N THR A 133 18.93 10.22 -4.03
CA THR A 133 19.31 10.32 -5.44
C THR A 133 19.99 11.67 -5.62
N SER A 134 21.32 11.67 -5.70
CA SER A 134 22.13 12.83 -6.13
C SER A 134 21.88 13.16 -7.59
#